data_AF-A0A6P0N0T0-F1
#
_entry.id   AF-A0A6P0N0T0-F1
#
_cell.length_a   1.000
_cell.length_b   1.000
_cell.length_c   1.000
_cell.angle_alpha   90.00
_cell.angle_beta   90.00
_cell.angle_gamma   90.00
#
_symmetry.space_group_name_H-M   'P 1'
#
loop_
_entity.id
_entity.type
_entity.pdbx_description
1 polymer ?
#
loop_
_entity_poly.entity_id
_entity_poly.type
_entity_poly.pdbx_seq_one_letter_code
_entity_poly.pdbx_strand_id
1 'polypeptide(L)'
;MFDDLLSALERLNKLLEQAVIKAQAVYGSKAATDPYRGLRIDRDQVKQLLDRQPGIPLFAVDAEKTESDQTNNTPLNWLKQTFGLSEFDLDVMLIALAPEIDLSYEGLYAYLQDDVTRRRPSIDLALNLLCPSAEAKLLQRVHFAPDAPLIKHGLLHLIPEPHQVKPPILSYYLKLDDQVIHSLLKQKILEPRLESWCQLIDSPAVEDKLRIRDDIKHILPKLVKHAQNTSQSLHLYFYGLHSTEKRRGIILMATQ
;
A
#
# COMPACT_ATOMS: atom_id res chain seq x y z
N MET A 1 -13.48 7.27 -11.57
CA MET A 1 -13.20 5.81 -11.37
C MET A 1 -11.98 5.56 -10.48
N PHE A 2 -10.99 6.46 -10.44
CA PHE A 2 -9.86 6.43 -9.49
C PHE A 2 -9.98 7.53 -8.42
N ASP A 3 -11.19 8.08 -8.25
CA ASP A 3 -11.40 9.36 -7.57
C ASP A 3 -11.00 9.28 -6.10
N ASP A 4 -11.25 8.13 -5.45
CA ASP A 4 -10.79 7.85 -4.08
C ASP A 4 -9.27 7.82 -3.94
N LEU A 5 -8.58 7.15 -4.88
CA LEU A 5 -7.11 7.09 -4.87
C LEU A 5 -6.51 8.47 -5.13
N LEU A 6 -7.11 9.25 -6.04
CA LEU A 6 -6.68 10.62 -6.31
C LEU A 6 -6.90 11.53 -5.09
N SER A 7 -8.06 11.45 -4.43
CA SER A 7 -8.31 12.20 -3.19
C SER A 7 -7.35 11.79 -2.06
N ALA A 8 -7.01 10.50 -1.95
CA ALA A 8 -5.99 10.04 -1.02
C ALA A 8 -4.61 10.64 -1.34
N LEU A 9 -4.19 10.62 -2.61
CA LEU A 9 -2.93 11.22 -3.05
C LEU A 9 -2.89 12.74 -2.86
N GLU A 10 -4.01 13.45 -3.05
CA GLU A 10 -4.13 14.88 -2.75
C GLU A 10 -3.91 15.16 -1.27
N ARG A 11 -4.47 14.32 -0.38
CA ARG A 11 -4.21 14.41 1.06
C ARG A 11 -2.73 14.15 1.37
N LEU A 12 -2.12 13.16 0.74
CA LEU A 12 -0.68 12.90 0.88
C LEU A 12 0.15 14.10 0.40
N ASN A 13 -0.21 14.73 -0.71
CA ASN A 13 0.48 15.91 -1.23
C ASN A 13 0.45 17.08 -0.25
N LYS A 14 -0.70 17.36 0.36
CA LYS A 14 -0.81 18.39 1.42
C LYS A 14 0.09 18.07 2.61
N LEU A 15 0.15 16.80 3.01
CA LEU A 15 1.02 16.35 4.09
C LEU A 15 2.50 16.56 3.72
N LEU A 16 2.90 16.14 2.51
CA LEU A 16 4.27 16.29 2.02
C LEU A 16 4.68 17.76 1.88
N GLU A 17 3.78 18.63 1.43
CA GLU A 17 4.03 20.08 1.35
C GLU A 17 4.36 20.66 2.73
N GLN A 18 3.57 20.33 3.75
CA GLN A 18 3.83 20.76 5.12
C GLN A 18 5.13 20.18 5.67
N ALA A 19 5.44 18.92 5.34
CA ALA A 19 6.69 18.29 5.72
C ALA A 19 7.90 18.98 5.07
N VAL A 20 7.81 19.38 3.80
CA VAL A 20 8.87 20.10 3.09
C VAL A 20 9.10 21.48 3.70
N ILE A 21 8.05 22.22 4.06
CA ILE A 21 8.19 23.53 4.73
C ILE A 21 8.95 23.37 6.07
N LYS A 22 8.62 22.35 6.85
CA LYS A 22 9.33 22.05 8.11
C LYS A 22 10.75 21.56 7.89
N ALA A 23 10.97 20.74 6.87
CA ALA A 23 12.29 20.27 6.47
C ALA A 23 13.22 21.45 6.11
N GLN A 24 12.71 22.45 5.38
CA GLN A 24 13.47 23.66 5.05
C GLN A 24 13.87 24.46 6.29
N ALA A 25 12.99 24.55 7.29
CA ALA A 25 13.31 25.21 8.55
C ALA A 25 14.39 24.46 9.34
N VAL A 26 14.40 23.13 9.28
CA VAL A 26 15.38 22.30 10.01
C VAL A 26 16.71 22.22 9.27
N TYR A 27 16.71 21.82 7.99
CA TYR A 27 17.93 21.64 7.21
C TYR A 27 18.54 22.97 6.74
N GLY A 28 17.79 24.07 6.80
CA GLY A 28 18.21 25.41 6.38
C GLY A 28 17.97 25.67 4.88
N SER A 29 17.83 26.95 4.52
CA SER A 29 17.49 27.38 3.15
C SER A 29 18.51 27.01 2.07
N LYS A 30 19.77 26.72 2.46
CA LYS A 30 20.84 26.28 1.56
C LYS A 30 20.85 24.78 1.30
N ALA A 31 20.11 23.97 2.06
CA ALA A 31 20.08 22.52 1.89
C ALA A 31 19.51 22.09 0.53
N ALA A 32 18.61 22.89 -0.07
CA ALA A 32 18.03 22.59 -1.38
C ALA A 32 19.04 22.73 -2.54
N THR A 33 20.09 23.53 -2.36
CA THR A 33 21.11 23.81 -3.39
C THR A 33 22.48 23.23 -3.06
N ASP A 34 22.62 22.48 -1.97
CA ASP A 34 23.89 21.87 -1.56
C ASP A 34 24.19 20.60 -2.39
N PRO A 35 25.26 20.59 -3.22
CA PRO A 35 25.66 19.41 -3.99
C PRO A 35 26.18 18.25 -3.13
N TYR A 36 26.46 18.46 -1.84
CA TYR A 36 26.94 17.43 -0.90
C TYR A 36 25.92 17.07 0.18
N ARG A 37 24.63 17.29 -0.10
CA ARG A 37 23.55 16.99 0.82
C ARG A 37 23.57 15.53 1.30
N GLY A 38 23.38 15.32 2.60
CA GLY A 38 23.49 14.01 3.24
C GLY A 38 24.92 13.45 3.38
N LEU A 39 25.91 14.06 2.70
CA LEU A 39 27.32 13.63 2.72
C LEU A 39 28.18 14.47 3.67
N ARG A 40 27.68 15.61 4.13
CA ARG A 40 28.39 16.52 5.08
C ARG A 40 27.42 17.00 6.15
N ILE A 41 27.84 16.87 7.40
CA ILE A 41 27.12 17.45 8.55
C ILE A 41 27.85 18.74 8.92
N ASP A 42 27.19 19.89 8.75
CA ASP A 42 27.78 21.18 9.13
C ASP A 42 27.66 21.43 10.64
N ARG A 43 28.48 22.33 11.21
CA ARG A 43 28.49 22.65 12.64
C ARG A 43 27.13 23.12 13.16
N ASP A 44 26.38 23.86 12.34
CA ASP A 44 25.05 24.31 12.72
C ASP A 44 24.04 23.14 12.76
N GLN A 45 24.17 22.18 11.83
CA GLN A 45 23.41 20.92 11.90
C GLN A 45 23.82 20.06 13.10
N VAL A 46 25.10 19.98 13.46
CA VAL A 46 25.54 19.24 14.66
C VAL A 46 24.88 19.80 15.92
N LYS A 47 24.83 21.14 16.07
CA LYS A 47 24.15 21.76 17.21
C LYS A 47 22.66 21.45 17.23
N GLN A 48 21.99 21.58 16.09
CA GLN A 48 20.57 21.23 15.97
C GLN A 48 20.28 19.77 16.30
N LEU A 49 21.15 18.84 15.89
CA LEU A 49 21.02 17.41 16.23
C LEU A 49 21.19 17.14 17.72
N LEU A 50 22.10 17.85 18.39
CA LEU A 50 22.35 17.71 19.83
C LEU A 50 21.28 18.37 20.70
N ASP A 51 20.72 19.49 20.25
CA ASP A 51 19.64 20.20 20.97
C ASP A 51 18.29 19.48 20.84
N ARG A 52 18.16 18.54 19.89
CA ARG A 52 16.92 17.81 19.62
C ARG A 52 16.75 16.63 20.58
N GLN A 53 15.56 16.53 21.19
CA GLN A 53 15.23 15.35 21.98
C GLN A 53 15.06 14.10 21.08
N PRO A 54 15.62 12.95 21.48
CA PRO A 54 15.50 11.72 20.70
C PRO A 54 14.03 11.33 20.47
N GLY A 55 13.72 10.95 19.23
CA GLY A 55 12.41 10.38 18.87
C GLY A 55 11.34 11.39 18.45
N ILE A 56 11.54 12.70 18.62
CA ILE A 56 10.59 13.71 18.13
C ILE A 56 10.48 13.60 16.59
N PRO A 57 9.28 13.46 16.00
CA PRO A 57 9.09 13.43 14.55
C PRO A 57 9.58 14.72 13.90
N LEU A 58 10.29 14.61 12.78
CA LEU A 58 10.88 15.78 12.11
C LEU A 58 9.83 16.70 11.48
N PHE A 59 8.73 16.12 11.02
CA PHE A 59 7.69 16.82 10.27
C PHE A 59 6.37 16.95 11.03
N ALA A 60 6.35 16.55 12.32
CA ALA A 60 5.19 16.48 13.21
C ALA A 60 4.08 17.45 12.81
N VAL A 61 3.10 16.96 12.05
CA VAL A 61 1.95 17.75 11.63
C VAL A 61 0.91 17.68 12.74
N ASP A 62 0.30 18.82 13.08
CA ASP A 62 -0.98 18.81 13.78
C ASP A 62 -1.97 18.20 12.80
N ALA A 63 -2.11 16.88 12.87
CA ALA A 63 -3.03 16.14 12.03
C ALA A 63 -4.43 16.61 12.41
N GLU A 64 -4.94 17.63 11.71
CA GLU A 64 -6.36 17.83 11.56
C GLU A 64 -6.86 16.50 10.99
N LYS A 65 -7.45 15.69 11.89
CA LYS A 65 -8.13 14.45 11.55
C LYS A 65 -9.18 14.84 10.52
N THR A 66 -8.81 14.72 9.26
CA THR A 66 -9.75 14.90 8.17
C THR A 66 -10.58 13.64 8.24
N GLU A 67 -11.75 13.74 8.86
CA GLU A 67 -12.75 12.69 8.91
C GLU A 67 -12.96 12.22 7.46
N SER A 68 -12.43 11.04 7.15
CA SER A 68 -12.70 10.38 5.89
C SER A 68 -14.15 9.92 5.97
N ASP A 69 -15.02 10.72 5.35
CA ASP A 69 -16.44 10.43 5.23
C ASP A 69 -16.63 8.99 4.73
N GLN A 70 -17.38 8.26 5.53
CA GLN A 70 -17.67 6.84 5.33
C GLN A 70 -18.49 6.64 4.05
N THR A 71 -18.47 5.39 3.56
CA THR A 71 -19.36 4.82 2.55
C THR A 71 -19.04 5.09 1.07
N ASN A 72 -17.87 4.63 0.62
CA ASN A 72 -17.75 4.11 -0.74
C ASN A 72 -17.05 2.75 -0.71
N ASN A 73 -17.54 1.80 -1.51
CA ASN A 73 -16.99 0.45 -1.66
C ASN A 73 -15.68 0.52 -2.48
N THR A 74 -14.66 1.16 -1.91
CA THR A 74 -13.39 1.43 -2.56
C THR A 74 -12.40 0.29 -2.31
N PRO A 75 -11.45 0.03 -3.22
CA PRO A 75 -10.44 -1.02 -3.04
C PRO A 75 -9.65 -0.88 -1.73
N LEU A 76 -9.37 0.37 -1.31
CA LEU A 76 -8.71 0.68 -0.03
C LEU A 76 -9.57 0.27 1.18
N ASN A 77 -10.85 0.60 1.18
CA ASN A 77 -11.77 0.18 2.25
C ASN A 77 -11.95 -1.34 2.29
N TRP A 78 -11.98 -2.00 1.13
CA TRP A 78 -12.03 -3.47 1.07
C TRP A 78 -10.77 -4.09 1.69
N LEU A 79 -9.57 -3.59 1.35
CA LEU A 79 -8.31 -4.05 1.96
C LEU A 79 -8.31 -3.83 3.47
N LYS A 80 -8.76 -2.66 3.92
CA LYS A 80 -8.87 -2.31 5.33
C LYS A 80 -9.72 -3.32 6.11
N GLN A 81 -10.91 -3.62 5.61
CA GLN A 81 -11.83 -4.56 6.26
C GLN A 81 -11.35 -6.01 6.20
N THR A 82 -10.78 -6.41 5.05
CA THR A 82 -10.36 -7.80 4.81
C THR A 82 -9.14 -8.18 5.64
N PHE A 83 -8.19 -7.26 5.81
CA PHE A 83 -6.93 -7.51 6.52
C PHE A 83 -6.88 -6.87 7.92
N GLY A 84 -7.95 -6.22 8.37
CA GLY A 84 -8.02 -5.58 9.68
C GLY A 84 -7.03 -4.42 9.83
N LEU A 85 -6.88 -3.61 8.78
CA LEU A 85 -5.92 -2.50 8.75
C LEU A 85 -6.47 -1.28 9.51
N SER A 86 -5.59 -0.58 10.21
CA SER A 86 -5.89 0.71 10.83
C SER A 86 -5.78 1.86 9.80
N GLU A 87 -6.23 3.07 10.16
CA GLU A 87 -6.01 4.26 9.31
C GLU A 87 -4.52 4.54 9.09
N PHE A 88 -3.69 4.29 10.12
CA PHE A 88 -2.25 4.45 10.03
C PHE A 88 -1.64 3.48 9.00
N ASP A 89 -2.15 2.24 8.95
CA ASP A 89 -1.69 1.25 7.99
C ASP A 89 -2.00 1.67 6.55
N LEU A 90 -3.17 2.26 6.31
CA LEU A 90 -3.55 2.79 5.00
C LEU A 90 -2.67 3.97 4.59
N ASP A 91 -2.37 4.87 5.52
CA ASP A 91 -1.48 6.00 5.27
C ASP A 91 -0.06 5.54 4.92
N VAL A 92 0.45 4.52 5.62
CA VAL A 92 1.74 3.89 5.31
C VAL A 92 1.71 3.25 3.92
N MET A 93 0.65 2.53 3.56
CA MET A 93 0.49 1.95 2.23
C MET A 93 0.47 3.01 1.13
N LEU A 94 -0.20 4.14 1.37
CA LEU A 94 -0.28 5.25 0.44
C LEU A 94 1.09 5.90 0.20
N ILE A 95 1.87 6.08 1.27
CA ILE A 95 3.27 6.55 1.18
C ILE A 95 4.12 5.57 0.35
N ALA A 96 3.97 4.26 0.55
CA ALA A 96 4.69 3.25 -0.22
C ALA A 96 4.24 3.16 -1.70
N LEU A 97 2.96 3.45 -1.96
CA LEU A 97 2.34 3.41 -3.29
C LEU A 97 2.72 4.63 -4.16
N ALA A 98 2.87 5.81 -3.57
CA ALA A 98 3.11 7.06 -4.29
C ALA A 98 4.21 6.99 -5.38
N PRO A 99 5.43 6.45 -5.13
CA PRO A 99 6.48 6.37 -6.15
C PRO A 99 6.16 5.36 -7.28
N GLU A 100 5.22 4.45 -7.07
CA GLU A 100 4.74 3.52 -8.12
C GLU A 100 3.73 4.21 -9.06
N ILE A 101 3.13 5.31 -8.62
CA ILE A 101 2.17 6.10 -9.40
C ILE A 101 2.88 7.24 -10.14
N ASP A 102 3.79 7.94 -9.47
CA ASP A 102 4.56 9.04 -10.05
C ASP A 102 5.98 9.09 -9.46
N LEU A 103 6.98 9.12 -10.33
CA LEU A 103 8.38 9.20 -9.91
C LEU A 103 8.75 10.55 -9.28
N SER A 104 7.90 11.58 -9.41
CA SER A 104 8.10 12.87 -8.72
C SER A 104 8.22 12.71 -7.20
N TYR A 105 7.52 11.72 -6.62
CA TYR A 105 7.61 11.39 -5.19
C TYR A 105 8.98 10.86 -4.79
N GLU A 106 9.74 10.21 -5.68
CA GLU A 106 11.10 9.76 -5.38
C GLU A 106 12.00 10.94 -4.99
N GLY A 107 11.88 12.05 -5.72
CA GLY A 107 12.62 13.28 -5.44
C GLY A 107 12.22 13.91 -4.11
N LEU A 108 10.91 13.93 -3.81
CA LEU A 108 10.39 14.45 -2.54
C LEU A 108 10.87 13.60 -1.35
N TYR A 109 10.84 12.28 -1.47
CA TYR A 109 11.30 11.37 -0.42
C TYR A 109 12.80 11.45 -0.20
N ALA A 110 13.57 11.56 -1.27
CA ALA A 110 15.02 11.81 -1.17
C ALA A 110 15.30 13.15 -0.47
N TYR A 111 14.54 14.20 -0.80
CA TYR A 111 14.64 15.52 -0.16
C TYR A 111 14.32 15.47 1.34
N LEU A 112 13.23 14.80 1.73
CA LEU A 112 12.78 14.72 3.12
C LEU A 112 13.71 13.85 3.98
N GLN A 113 14.24 12.77 3.41
CA GLN A 113 15.20 11.88 4.07
C GLN A 113 16.63 12.45 4.11
N ASP A 114 16.85 13.64 3.54
CA ASP A 114 18.15 14.29 3.43
C ASP A 114 19.22 13.45 2.73
N ASP A 115 18.81 12.57 1.80
CA ASP A 115 19.68 11.64 1.10
C ASP A 115 19.18 11.41 -0.33
N VAL A 116 19.94 11.94 -1.30
CA VAL A 116 19.61 11.86 -2.73
C VAL A 116 19.60 10.43 -3.28
N THR A 117 20.22 9.49 -2.58
CA THR A 117 20.24 8.07 -2.97
C THR A 117 18.98 7.32 -2.51
N ARG A 118 18.25 7.86 -1.52
CA ARG A 118 17.04 7.25 -0.93
C ARG A 118 15.77 7.69 -1.64
N ARG A 119 15.45 7.00 -2.72
CA ARG A 119 14.26 7.27 -3.55
C ARG A 119 12.98 6.60 -3.06
N ARG A 120 13.09 5.62 -2.17
CA ARG A 120 11.97 4.92 -1.56
C ARG A 120 11.73 5.44 -0.14
N PRO A 121 10.48 5.45 0.34
CA PRO A 121 10.18 5.86 1.70
C PRO A 121 10.74 4.82 2.68
N SER A 122 11.37 5.28 3.75
CA SER A 122 11.79 4.44 4.88
C SER A 122 10.72 4.41 5.98
N ILE A 123 10.85 3.45 6.91
CA ILE A 123 10.04 3.43 8.13
C ILE A 123 10.18 4.75 8.91
N ASP A 124 11.40 5.31 9.00
CA ASP A 124 11.61 6.58 9.68
C ASP A 124 10.86 7.73 9.01
N LEU A 125 10.86 7.79 7.68
CA LEU A 125 10.11 8.79 6.92
C LEU A 125 8.60 8.68 7.20
N ALA A 126 8.03 7.49 7.08
CA ALA A 126 6.60 7.27 7.34
C ALA A 126 6.21 7.70 8.76
N LEU A 127 7.01 7.31 9.75
CA LEU A 127 6.80 7.71 11.13
C LEU A 127 6.97 9.22 11.36
N ASN A 128 7.92 9.87 10.68
CA ASN A 128 8.11 11.33 10.77
C ASN A 128 6.96 12.12 10.13
N LEU A 129 6.32 11.56 9.09
CA LEU A 129 5.21 12.17 8.38
C LEU A 129 3.89 12.00 9.14
N LEU A 130 3.63 10.81 9.70
CA LEU A 130 2.33 10.45 10.24
C LEU A 130 2.19 10.67 11.75
N CYS A 131 3.29 10.76 12.51
CA CYS A 131 3.24 10.90 13.96
C CYS A 131 3.42 12.37 14.39
N PRO A 132 2.58 12.89 15.30
CA PRO A 132 2.71 14.26 15.82
C PRO A 132 3.70 14.38 17.00
N SER A 133 4.04 13.28 17.67
CA SER A 133 4.89 13.31 18.88
C SER A 133 5.87 12.13 18.95
N ALA A 134 6.88 12.23 19.81
CA ALA A 134 7.85 11.16 20.04
C ALA A 134 7.20 9.89 20.58
N GLU A 135 6.26 10.05 21.52
CA GLU A 135 5.49 8.94 22.07
C GLU A 135 4.66 8.24 20.99
N ALA A 136 3.96 9.02 20.15
CA ALA A 136 3.22 8.45 19.02
C ALA A 136 4.16 7.69 18.07
N LYS A 137 5.36 8.24 17.79
CA LYS A 137 6.37 7.59 16.95
C LYS A 137 6.81 6.23 17.51
N LEU A 138 6.92 6.10 18.83
CA LEU A 138 7.29 4.85 19.50
C LEU A 138 6.14 3.84 19.49
N LEU A 139 4.92 4.29 19.79
CA LEU A 139 3.73 3.44 19.78
C LEU A 139 3.46 2.85 18.39
N GLN A 140 3.56 3.68 17.34
CA GLN A 140 3.26 3.26 15.97
C GLN A 140 4.29 2.28 15.38
N ARG A 141 5.43 2.02 16.04
CA ARG A 141 6.40 1.00 15.59
C ARG A 141 5.82 -0.40 15.55
N VAL A 142 4.79 -0.68 16.35
CA VAL A 142 4.11 -1.99 16.38
C VAL A 142 3.53 -2.36 15.01
N HIS A 143 3.18 -1.38 14.17
CA HIS A 143 2.65 -1.60 12.82
C HIS A 143 3.69 -2.16 11.83
N PHE A 144 4.97 -2.12 12.18
CA PHE A 144 6.07 -2.69 11.39
C PHE A 144 6.64 -3.98 12.00
N ALA A 145 6.01 -4.51 13.05
CA ALA A 145 6.40 -5.79 13.62
C ALA A 145 6.05 -6.95 12.67
N PRO A 146 6.76 -8.10 12.74
CA PRO A 146 6.50 -9.23 11.85
C PRO A 146 5.06 -9.79 11.91
N ASP A 147 4.39 -9.59 13.05
CA ASP A 147 3.01 -10.00 13.32
C ASP A 147 1.97 -8.93 12.96
N ALA A 148 2.40 -7.71 12.62
CA ALA A 148 1.53 -6.63 12.22
C ALA A 148 0.81 -6.95 10.89
N PRO A 149 -0.46 -6.53 10.71
CA PRO A 149 -1.25 -6.89 9.54
C PRO A 149 -0.58 -6.63 8.19
N LEU A 150 0.07 -5.48 8.04
CA LEU A 150 0.78 -5.09 6.81
C LEU A 150 1.88 -6.08 6.42
N ILE A 151 2.64 -6.56 7.40
CA ILE A 151 3.79 -7.44 7.19
C ILE A 151 3.34 -8.90 7.15
N LYS A 152 2.51 -9.31 8.11
CA LYS A 152 1.98 -10.67 8.25
C LYS A 152 1.24 -11.15 7.01
N HIS A 153 0.46 -10.27 6.38
CA HIS A 153 -0.28 -10.58 5.16
C HIS A 153 0.51 -10.31 3.87
N GLY A 154 1.78 -9.88 3.98
CA GLY A 154 2.64 -9.62 2.84
C GLY A 154 2.15 -8.45 1.97
N LEU A 155 1.38 -7.52 2.53
CA LEU A 155 0.90 -6.33 1.80
C LEU A 155 2.03 -5.32 1.63
N LEU A 156 2.93 -5.26 2.60
CA LEU A 156 4.08 -4.37 2.65
C LEU A 156 5.34 -5.16 2.98
N HIS A 157 6.37 -4.98 2.17
CA HIS A 157 7.69 -5.59 2.33
C HIS A 157 8.68 -4.58 2.91
N LEU A 158 9.38 -4.99 3.96
CA LEU A 158 10.46 -4.21 4.57
C LEU A 158 11.80 -4.67 4.00
N ILE A 159 12.45 -3.81 3.23
CA ILE A 159 13.69 -4.14 2.53
C ILE A 159 14.86 -3.46 3.25
N PRO A 160 15.85 -4.21 3.79
CA PRO A 160 17.02 -3.61 4.41
C PRO A 160 17.86 -2.88 3.36
N GLU A 161 18.50 -1.80 3.79
CA GLU A 161 19.38 -1.03 2.93
C GLU A 161 20.60 -1.86 2.48
N PRO A 162 20.88 -1.99 1.16
CA PRO A 162 21.82 -2.98 0.62
C PRO A 162 23.30 -2.74 0.96
N HIS A 163 23.64 -1.56 1.47
CA HIS A 163 25.02 -1.15 1.75
C HIS A 163 25.36 -1.06 3.24
N GLN A 164 24.44 -1.44 4.13
CA GLN A 164 24.66 -1.46 5.57
C GLN A 164 24.64 -2.88 6.11
N VAL A 165 25.59 -3.20 7.00
CA VAL A 165 25.58 -4.48 7.72
C VAL A 165 24.61 -4.37 8.89
N LYS A 166 23.47 -5.09 8.79
CA LYS A 166 22.38 -5.07 9.79
C LYS A 166 21.89 -3.65 10.09
N PRO A 167 21.29 -2.96 9.10
CA PRO A 167 20.73 -1.63 9.31
C PRO A 167 19.69 -1.63 10.44
N PRO A 168 19.51 -0.49 11.14
CA PRO A 168 18.39 -0.34 12.06
C PRO A 168 17.07 -0.47 11.29
N ILE A 169 16.03 -1.02 11.92
CA ILE A 169 14.74 -1.24 11.25
C ILE A 169 14.16 0.06 10.65
N LEU A 170 14.42 1.21 11.28
CA LEU A 170 13.98 2.52 10.83
C LEU A 170 14.48 2.89 9.42
N SER A 171 15.64 2.38 8.99
CA SER A 171 16.17 2.67 7.65
C SER A 171 15.68 1.70 6.58
N TYR A 172 14.83 0.72 6.92
CA TYR A 172 14.31 -0.24 5.94
C TYR A 172 13.35 0.50 5.00
N TYR A 173 13.48 0.20 3.71
CA TYR A 173 12.58 0.72 2.69
C TYR A 173 11.25 0.02 2.75
N LEU A 174 10.20 0.81 2.53
CA LEU A 174 8.83 0.34 2.39
C LEU A 174 8.57 0.07 0.91
N LYS A 175 8.30 -1.19 0.56
CA LYS A 175 7.83 -1.57 -0.78
C LYS A 175 6.45 -2.20 -0.64
N LEU A 176 5.45 -1.61 -1.30
CA LEU A 176 4.13 -2.24 -1.38
C LEU A 176 4.19 -3.47 -2.29
N ASP A 177 3.43 -4.51 -1.95
CA ASP A 177 3.38 -5.71 -2.77
C ASP A 177 2.79 -5.43 -4.15
N ASP A 178 3.40 -6.02 -5.18
CA ASP A 178 3.03 -5.77 -6.57
C ASP A 178 1.55 -6.13 -6.82
N GLN A 179 1.00 -7.19 -6.21
CA GLN A 179 -0.42 -7.53 -6.37
C GLN A 179 -1.36 -6.49 -5.76
N VAL A 180 -0.95 -5.90 -4.63
CA VAL A 180 -1.72 -4.81 -4.01
C VAL A 180 -1.70 -3.59 -4.92
N ILE A 181 -0.55 -3.25 -5.50
CA ILE A 181 -0.42 -2.17 -6.49
C ILE A 181 -1.36 -2.43 -7.68
N HIS A 182 -1.27 -3.61 -8.30
CA HIS A 182 -2.12 -3.98 -9.43
C HIS A 182 -3.61 -3.90 -9.07
N SER A 183 -4.00 -4.43 -7.90
CA SER A 183 -5.38 -4.37 -7.41
C SER A 183 -5.88 -2.94 -7.21
N LEU A 184 -5.07 -2.06 -6.61
CA LEU A 184 -5.42 -0.65 -6.40
C LEU A 184 -5.53 0.13 -7.72
N LEU A 185 -4.67 -0.20 -8.69
CA LEU A 185 -4.71 0.34 -10.05
C LEU A 185 -5.78 -0.33 -10.94
N LYS A 186 -6.61 -1.22 -10.36
CA LYS A 186 -7.67 -1.97 -11.05
C LYS A 186 -7.16 -2.79 -12.24
N GLN A 187 -5.89 -3.19 -12.18
CA GLN A 187 -5.27 -4.07 -13.14
C GLN A 187 -5.58 -5.50 -12.75
N LYS A 188 -6.24 -6.22 -13.65
CA LYS A 188 -6.61 -7.62 -13.47
C LYS A 188 -5.47 -8.50 -13.98
N ILE A 189 -4.42 -8.58 -13.18
CA ILE A 189 -3.23 -9.35 -13.48
C ILE A 189 -3.18 -10.55 -12.54
N LEU A 190 -2.93 -11.74 -13.09
CA LEU A 190 -2.68 -12.93 -12.31
C LEU A 190 -1.26 -12.89 -11.76
N GLU A 191 -1.04 -13.28 -10.50
CA GLU A 191 0.32 -13.36 -9.96
C GLU A 191 1.18 -14.29 -10.84
N PRO A 192 2.39 -13.89 -11.27
CA PRO A 192 3.22 -14.68 -12.18
C PRO A 192 3.51 -16.10 -11.69
N ARG A 193 3.55 -16.29 -10.36
CA ARG A 193 3.70 -17.62 -9.76
C ARG A 193 2.48 -18.52 -10.03
N LEU A 194 1.29 -17.94 -10.08
CA LEU A 194 0.03 -18.64 -10.31
C LEU A 194 -0.26 -18.88 -11.78
N GLU A 195 0.44 -18.25 -12.73
CA GLU A 195 0.21 -18.44 -14.17
C GLU A 195 0.29 -19.90 -14.62
N SER A 196 1.13 -20.71 -13.97
CA SER A 196 1.27 -22.14 -14.30
C SER A 196 0.11 -23.01 -13.80
N TRP A 197 -0.68 -22.52 -12.83
CA TRP A 197 -1.77 -23.28 -12.18
C TRP A 197 -3.14 -22.66 -12.38
N CYS A 198 -3.21 -21.38 -12.73
CA CYS A 198 -4.42 -20.60 -12.82
C CYS A 198 -4.45 -19.83 -14.15
N GLN A 199 -5.65 -19.60 -14.65
CA GLN A 199 -5.86 -18.68 -15.77
C GLN A 199 -6.96 -17.72 -15.37
N LEU A 200 -6.69 -16.42 -15.50
CA LEU A 200 -7.71 -15.40 -15.33
C LEU A 200 -8.57 -15.32 -16.60
N ILE A 201 -9.89 -15.41 -16.43
CA ILE A 201 -10.85 -15.35 -17.55
C ILE A 201 -11.75 -14.15 -17.32
N ASP A 202 -11.52 -13.07 -18.07
CA ASP A 202 -12.11 -11.77 -17.77
C ASP A 202 -13.44 -11.45 -18.47
N SER A 203 -13.83 -12.30 -19.42
CA SER A 203 -15.16 -12.39 -20.01
C SER A 203 -15.15 -13.62 -20.88
N PRO A 204 -15.67 -14.75 -20.39
CA PRO A 204 -15.70 -15.96 -21.19
C PRO A 204 -16.58 -15.74 -22.43
N ALA A 205 -16.01 -15.82 -23.63
CA ALA A 205 -16.80 -15.91 -24.85
C ALA A 205 -17.51 -17.26 -24.84
N VAL A 206 -18.82 -17.25 -24.61
CA VAL A 206 -19.64 -18.46 -24.59
C VAL A 206 -20.02 -18.83 -26.02
N GLU A 207 -19.58 -19.99 -26.49
CA GLU A 207 -20.23 -20.65 -27.63
C GLU A 207 -21.54 -21.28 -27.17
N ASP A 208 -22.63 -20.92 -27.85
CA ASP A 208 -24.07 -21.11 -27.53
C ASP A 208 -24.56 -22.58 -27.44
N LYS A 209 -23.64 -23.56 -27.33
CA LYS A 209 -23.95 -25.00 -27.50
C LYS A 209 -23.98 -25.82 -26.21
N LEU A 210 -23.53 -25.32 -25.07
CA LEU A 210 -23.62 -26.07 -23.80
C LEU A 210 -24.83 -25.61 -22.99
N ARG A 211 -25.76 -26.55 -22.72
CA ARG A 211 -26.87 -26.31 -21.80
C ARG A 211 -26.47 -26.66 -20.37
N ILE A 212 -26.41 -25.64 -19.50
CA ILE A 212 -26.36 -25.85 -18.04
C ILE A 212 -27.75 -26.35 -17.58
N ARG A 213 -27.77 -27.34 -16.68
CA ARG A 213 -28.99 -27.88 -16.06
C ARG A 213 -29.71 -26.77 -15.28
N ASP A 214 -31.03 -26.64 -15.44
CA ASP A 214 -31.78 -25.47 -14.96
C ASP A 214 -31.80 -25.33 -13.43
N ASP A 215 -31.68 -26.44 -12.70
CA ASP A 215 -31.51 -26.44 -11.25
C ASP A 215 -30.23 -25.70 -10.81
N ILE A 216 -29.11 -25.90 -11.52
CA ILE A 216 -27.84 -25.22 -11.22
C ILE A 216 -27.97 -23.72 -11.51
N LYS A 217 -28.64 -23.33 -12.60
CA LYS A 217 -28.88 -21.91 -12.94
C LYS A 217 -29.66 -21.17 -11.85
N HIS A 218 -30.54 -21.86 -11.13
CA HIS A 218 -31.32 -21.25 -10.04
C HIS A 218 -30.60 -21.28 -8.69
N ILE A 219 -29.69 -22.24 -8.47
CA ILE A 219 -28.98 -22.41 -7.19
C ILE A 219 -27.73 -21.53 -7.14
N LEU A 220 -26.97 -21.43 -8.23
CA LEU A 220 -25.69 -20.70 -8.25
C LEU A 220 -25.85 -19.22 -7.85
N PRO A 221 -26.81 -18.45 -8.40
CA PRO A 221 -27.00 -17.05 -8.01
C PRO A 221 -27.38 -16.89 -6.54
N LYS A 222 -28.10 -17.87 -5.96
CA LYS A 222 -28.45 -17.86 -4.53
C LYS A 222 -27.22 -18.11 -3.66
N LEU A 223 -26.35 -19.04 -4.06
CA LEU A 223 -25.08 -19.31 -3.37
C LEU A 223 -24.12 -18.12 -3.46
N VAL A 224 -24.02 -17.48 -4.64
CA VAL A 224 -23.20 -16.28 -4.84
C VAL A 224 -23.72 -15.12 -3.97
N LYS A 225 -25.03 -14.85 -3.98
CA LYS A 225 -25.62 -13.82 -3.11
C LYS A 225 -25.42 -14.11 -1.63
N HIS A 226 -25.55 -15.37 -1.22
CA HIS A 226 -25.31 -15.75 0.16
C HIS A 226 -23.85 -15.51 0.54
N ALA A 227 -22.90 -15.97 -0.26
CA ALA A 227 -21.47 -15.78 -0.03
C ALA A 227 -21.06 -14.30 -0.02
N GLN A 228 -21.63 -13.49 -0.93
CA GLN A 228 -21.44 -12.03 -0.95
C GLN A 228 -21.96 -11.36 0.33
N ASN A 229 -23.15 -11.74 0.79
CA ASN A 229 -23.76 -11.19 2.00
C ASN A 229 -23.01 -11.58 3.28
N THR A 230 -22.35 -12.75 3.29
CA THR A 230 -21.57 -13.24 4.43
C THR A 230 -20.08 -12.94 4.31
N SER A 231 -19.63 -12.24 3.26
CA SER A 231 -18.21 -11.97 2.95
C SER A 231 -17.33 -13.23 2.99
N GLN A 232 -17.86 -14.38 2.55
CA GLN A 232 -17.15 -15.66 2.54
C GLN A 232 -16.68 -16.02 1.13
N SER A 233 -15.52 -16.67 1.03
CA SER A 233 -15.01 -17.19 -0.25
C SER A 233 -15.85 -18.40 -0.70
N LEU A 234 -16.47 -18.28 -1.88
CA LEU A 234 -17.23 -19.38 -2.48
C LEU A 234 -16.27 -20.28 -3.27
N HIS A 235 -16.00 -21.47 -2.74
CA HIS A 235 -15.21 -22.49 -3.44
C HIS A 235 -16.15 -23.52 -4.08
N LEU A 236 -16.14 -23.60 -5.41
CA LEU A 236 -16.91 -24.60 -6.16
C LEU A 236 -15.97 -25.64 -6.76
N TYR A 237 -16.23 -26.91 -6.48
CA TYR A 237 -15.46 -28.02 -7.03
C TYR A 237 -16.26 -28.75 -8.11
N PHE A 238 -15.70 -28.85 -9.30
CA PHE A 238 -16.35 -29.50 -10.45
C PHE A 238 -15.65 -30.83 -10.76
N TYR A 239 -16.35 -31.94 -10.53
CA TYR A 239 -15.85 -33.30 -10.84
C TYR A 239 -16.51 -33.85 -12.12
N GLY A 240 -15.83 -34.77 -12.82
CA GLY A 240 -16.30 -35.33 -14.11
C GLY A 240 -15.18 -35.97 -14.95
N LEU A 241 -15.54 -36.70 -16.00
CA LEU A 241 -14.63 -37.52 -16.81
C LEU A 241 -13.83 -36.74 -17.87
N HIS A 242 -14.35 -35.62 -18.39
CA HIS A 242 -13.71 -34.85 -19.47
C HIS A 242 -13.30 -33.44 -19.00
N SER A 243 -12.01 -33.12 -19.07
CA SER A 243 -11.43 -31.84 -18.61
C SER A 243 -11.85 -30.64 -19.47
N THR A 244 -12.06 -30.84 -20.77
CA THR A 244 -12.46 -29.80 -21.73
C THR A 244 -13.91 -29.35 -21.52
N GLU A 245 -14.81 -30.30 -21.26
CA GLU A 245 -16.22 -30.02 -20.95
C GLU A 245 -16.38 -29.32 -19.60
N LYS A 246 -15.56 -29.67 -18.60
CA LYS A 246 -15.50 -28.95 -17.32
C LYS A 246 -15.10 -27.49 -17.52
N ARG A 247 -14.01 -27.24 -18.24
CA ARG A 247 -13.51 -25.87 -18.46
C ARG A 247 -14.55 -25.02 -19.17
N ARG A 248 -15.23 -25.57 -20.18
CA ARG A 248 -16.34 -24.91 -20.89
C ARG A 248 -17.54 -24.66 -19.98
N GLY A 249 -17.92 -25.64 -19.14
CA GLY A 249 -19.01 -25.49 -18.17
C GLY A 249 -18.73 -24.43 -17.10
N ILE A 250 -17.49 -24.34 -16.60
CA ILE A 250 -17.07 -23.31 -15.63
C ILE A 250 -17.13 -21.91 -16.26
N ILE A 251 -16.60 -21.76 -17.48
CA ILE A 251 -16.67 -20.54 -18.30
C ILE A 251 -18.13 -20.06 -18.47
N LEU A 252 -19.03 -20.99 -18.78
CA LEU A 252 -20.46 -20.75 -18.93
C LEU A 252 -21.18 -20.38 -17.63
N MET A 253 -20.77 -20.96 -16.50
CA MET A 253 -21.35 -20.59 -15.19
C MET A 253 -20.82 -19.25 -14.69
N ALA A 254 -19.59 -18.87 -15.05
CA ALA A 254 -19.00 -17.58 -14.69
C ALA A 254 -19.60 -16.40 -15.49
N THR A 255 -20.38 -16.68 -16.54
CA THR A 255 -21.01 -15.67 -17.42
C THR A 255 -22.50 -15.44 -17.14
N GLN A 256 -23.13 -16.26 -16.30
CA GLN A 256 -24.54 -16.11 -15.89
C GLN A 256 -24.67 -15.42 -14.54
#